data_AF-A0A2V4VLW3-F1
#
_entry.id   AF-A0A2V4VLW3-F1
#
_cell.length_a   1.000
_cell.length_b   1.000
_cell.length_c   1.000
_cell.angle_alpha   90.00
_cell.angle_beta   90.00
_cell.angle_gamma   90.00
#
_symmetry.space_group_name_H-M   'P 1'
#
loop_
_entity.id
_entity.type
_entity.pdbx_description
1 polymer ?
#
loop_
_entity_poly.entity_id
_entity_poly.type
_entity_poly.pdbx_seq_one_letter_code
_entity_poly.pdbx_strand_id
1 'polypeptide(L)' 'MILFSSVLGVMLVAATIIYVEWKSSKENKVRWITAGITAISAVIGILLLFNPRLPGPSAVVKLLFGGVDKMMK' A
#
# COMPACT_ATOMS: atom_id res chain seq x y z
N MET A 1 9.61 20.28 -2.74
CA MET A 1 9.55 19.78 -4.13
C MET A 1 9.40 18.26 -4.22
N ILE A 2 10.10 17.46 -3.40
CA ILE A 2 10.10 15.97 -3.47
C ILE A 2 8.76 15.31 -3.07
N LEU A 3 8.00 15.92 -2.16
CA LEU A 3 6.71 15.38 -1.70
C LEU A 3 5.69 15.23 -2.83
N PHE A 4 5.56 16.23 -3.71
CA PHE A 4 4.59 16.19 -4.81
C PHE A 4 4.94 15.13 -5.85
N SER A 5 6.23 14.96 -6.19
CA SER A 5 6.67 13.89 -7.10
C SER A 5 6.41 12.50 -6.52
N SER A 6 6.59 12.30 -5.21
CA SER A 6 6.31 11.03 -4.56
C SER A 6 4.81 10.72 -4.51
N VAL A 7 3.96 11.70 -4.20
CA VAL A 7 2.50 11.53 -4.22
C VAL A 7 2.00 11.21 -5.63
N LEU A 8 2.55 11.89 -6.66
CA LEU A 8 2.25 11.57 -8.05
C LEU A 8 2.68 10.14 -8.41
N GLY A 9 3.85 9.70 -7.97
CA GLY A 9 4.31 8.32 -8.15
C GLY A 9 3.36 7.29 -7.53
N VAL A 10 2.91 7.54 -6.30
CA VAL A 10 1.94 6.67 -5.61
C VAL A 10 0.61 6.61 -6.38
N MET A 11 0.10 7.75 -6.87
CA MET A 11 -1.10 7.78 -7.70
C MET A 11 -0.93 7.03 -9.02
N LEU A 12 0.22 7.15 -9.67
CA LEU A 12 0.50 6.48 -10.95
C LEU A 12 0.52 4.96 -10.79
N VAL A 13 1.15 4.47 -9.72
CA VAL A 13 1.16 3.03 -9.38
C VAL A 13 -0.25 2.54 -9.06
N ALA A 14 -1.00 3.27 -8.23
CA ALA A 14 -2.38 2.91 -7.91
C ALA A 14 -3.28 2.86 -9.15
N ALA A 15 -3.18 3.84 -10.04
CA ALA A 15 -3.92 3.88 -11.29
C ALA A 15 -3.55 2.71 -12.21
N THR A 16 -2.27 2.35 -12.26
CA THR A 16 -1.79 1.21 -13.06
C THR A 16 -2.37 -0.10 -12.55
N ILE A 17 -2.37 -0.32 -11.23
CA ILE A 17 -2.96 -1.53 -10.63
C ILE A 17 -4.45 -1.63 -10.97
N ILE A 18 -5.20 -0.54 -10.81
CA ILE A 18 -6.63 -0.51 -11.11
C ILE A 18 -6.89 -0.75 -12.61
N TYR A 19 -6.06 -0.17 -13.49
CA TYR A 19 -6.18 -0.33 -14.94
C TYR A 19 -5.90 -1.78 -15.39
N VAL A 20 -4.83 -2.39 -14.85
CA VAL A 20 -4.48 -3.78 -15.14
C VAL A 20 -5.57 -4.73 -14.63
N GLU A 21 -6.09 -4.49 -13.43
CA GLU A 21 -7.17 -5.30 -12.85
C GLU A 21 -8.45 -5.20 -13.68
N TRP A 22 -8.77 -4.00 -14.20
CA TRP A 22 -9.90 -3.79 -15.10
C TRP A 22 -9.74 -4.60 -16.39
N LYS A 23 -8.54 -4.58 -16.99
CA LYS A 23 -8.27 -5.27 -18.24
C LYS A 23 -8.20 -6.79 -18.08
N SER A 24 -7.76 -7.29 -16.93
CA SER A 24 -7.50 -8.70 -16.68
C SER A 24 -8.71 -9.45 -16.11
N SER A 25 -9.47 -8.84 -15.19
CA SER A 25 -10.51 -9.54 -14.43
C SER A 25 -11.91 -9.36 -15.03
N LYS A 26 -12.54 -10.48 -15.39
CA LYS A 26 -13.97 -10.54 -15.78
C LYS A 26 -14.92 -10.50 -14.58
N GLU A 27 -14.42 -10.75 -13.36
CA GLU A 27 -15.24 -10.73 -12.15
C GLU A 27 -15.26 -9.35 -11.50
N ASN A 28 -16.44 -8.72 -11.53
CA ASN A 28 -16.66 -7.42 -10.90
C ASN A 28 -16.37 -7.43 -9.38
N LYS A 29 -16.59 -8.56 -8.71
CA LYS A 29 -16.37 -8.68 -7.26
C LYS A 29 -14.88 -8.56 -6.91
N VAL A 30 -14.01 -9.21 -7.66
CA VAL A 30 -12.56 -9.16 -7.45
C VAL A 30 -12.07 -7.73 -7.70
N ARG A 31 -12.50 -7.09 -8.79
CA ARG A 31 -12.13 -5.69 -9.09
C ARG A 31 -12.43 -4.70 -7.96
N TRP A 32 -13.61 -4.81 -7.34
CA TRP A 32 -13.97 -3.91 -6.24
C TRP A 32 -13.10 -4.14 -4.99
N ILE A 33 -12.78 -5.39 -4.68
CA ILE A 33 -11.91 -5.74 -3.56
C ILE A 33 -10.49 -5.24 -3.82
N THR A 34 -9.93 -5.52 -5.00
CA THR A 34 -8.57 -5.10 -5.35
C THR A 34 -8.44 -3.59 -5.38
N ALA A 35 -9.40 -2.89 -6.01
CA ALA A 35 -9.42 -1.43 -6.03
C ALA A 35 -9.53 -0.83 -4.62
N GLY A 36 -10.34 -1.43 -3.73
CA GLY A 36 -10.44 -1.02 -2.33
C GLY A 36 -9.12 -1.16 -1.58
N ILE A 37 -8.46 -2.31 -1.71
CA ILE A 37 -7.15 -2.58 -1.08
C ILE A 37 -6.10 -1.61 -1.62
N THR A 38 -6.05 -1.38 -2.93
CA THR A 38 -5.13 -0.43 -3.56
C THR A 38 -5.36 0.99 -3.06
N ALA A 39 -6.62 1.43 -2.93
CA ALA A 39 -6.94 2.76 -2.42
C ALA A 39 -6.47 2.95 -0.96
N ILE A 40 -6.74 1.96 -0.09
CA ILE A 40 -6.30 2.00 1.31
C ILE A 40 -4.77 2.05 1.38
N SER A 41 -4.09 1.22 0.58
CA SER A 41 -2.63 1.21 0.51
C SER A 41 -2.04 2.55 0.06
N ALA A 42 -2.63 3.18 -0.96
CA ALA A 42 -2.20 4.49 -1.44
C ALA A 42 -2.39 5.58 -0.37
N VAL A 43 -3.51 5.57 0.36
CA VAL A 43 -3.77 6.52 1.45
C VAL A 43 -2.73 6.36 2.57
N ILE A 44 -2.42 5.12 2.98
CA ILE A 44 -1.39 4.86 3.98
C ILE A 44 -0.01 5.33 3.49
N GLY A 45 0.35 5.04 2.24
CA GLY A 45 1.59 5.48 1.63
C GLY A 45 1.73 7.00 1.62
N ILE A 46 0.65 7.72 1.29
CA ILE A 46 0.61 9.18 1.31
C ILE A 46 0.71 9.72 2.75
N LEU A 47 0.00 9.13 3.71
CA LEU A 47 0.09 9.52 5.12
C LEU A 47 1.51 9.38 5.67
N LEU A 48 2.23 8.31 5.31
CA LEU A 48 3.62 8.11 5.69
C LEU A 48 4.57 9.15 5.07
N LEU A 49 4.26 9.66 3.88
CA LEU A 49 5.04 10.74 3.27
C LEU A 49 4.90 12.06 4.04
N PHE A 50 3.70 12.38 4.54
CA PHE A 50 3.46 13.60 5.32
C PHE A 50 3.91 13.49 6.78
N ASN A 51 3.79 12.31 7.39
CA ASN A 51 4.22 12.08 8.77
C ASN A 51 5.13 10.84 8.85
N PRO A 52 6.45 11.01 8.63
CA PRO A 52 7.41 9.90 8.62
C PRO A 52 7.67 9.29 10.01
N ARG A 53 7.11 9.87 11.08
CA ARG A 53 7.20 9.32 12.45
C ARG A 53 6.16 8.23 12.71
N LEU A 54 5.18 8.07 11.83
CA LEU A 54 4.28 6.94 11.88
C LEU A 54 5.07 5.65 11.63
N PRO A 55 4.73 4.54 12.31
CA PRO A 55 5.42 3.28 12.14
C PRO A 55 5.31 2.86 10.67
N GLY A 56 6.45 2.88 9.98
CA GLY A 56 6.52 2.45 8.59
C GLY A 56 6.23 0.96 8.43
N PRO A 57 6.15 0.47 7.18
CA PRO A 57 5.81 -0.93 6.90
C PRO A 57 6.72 -1.92 7.63
N SER A 58 8.00 -1.60 7.75
CA SER A 58 8.98 -2.41 8.49
C SER A 58 8.68 -2.51 9.99
N ALA A 59 8.21 -1.43 10.62
CA ALA A 59 7.83 -1.42 12.02
C ALA A 59 6.56 -2.23 12.26
N VAL A 60 5.58 -2.15 11.34
CA VAL A 60 4.35 -2.96 11.38
C VAL A 60 4.66 -4.45 11.21
N VAL A 61 5.49 -4.81 10.23
CA VAL A 61 5.94 -6.21 10.02
C VAL A 61 6.67 -6.73 11.26
N LYS A 62 7.56 -5.91 11.85
CA LYS A 62 8.26 -6.27 13.08
C LYS A 62 7.32 -6.42 14.29
N LEU A 63 6.22 -5.67 14.33
CA LEU A 63 5.19 -5.82 15.38
C LEU A 63 4.41 -7.13 15.23
N LEU A 64 4.02 -7.46 14.00
CA LEU A 64 3.23 -8.66 13.69
C LEU A 64 4.06 -9.95 13.79
N PHE A 65 5.33 -9.90 13.36
CA PHE A 65 6.17 -11.09 13.22
C PHE A 65 7.40 -11.11 14.14
N GLY A 66 7.71 -10.03 14.87
CA GLY A 66 8.88 -9.97 15.76
C GLY A 66 8.78 -10.92 16.96
N GLY A 67 7.56 -11.33 17.34
CA GLY A 67 7.37 -12.38 18.34
C GLY A 67 7.80 -13.77 17.84
N VAL A 68 7.64 -14.04 16.53
CA VAL A 68 8.04 -15.32 15.90
C VAL A 68 9.56 -15.40 15.80
N ASP A 69 10.21 -14.28 15.44
CA ASP A 69 11.68 -14.16 15.40
C ASP A 69 12.32 -14.43 16.78
N LYS A 70 11.65 -13.96 17.86
CA LYS A 70 12.08 -14.18 19.24
C LYS A 70 11.84 -15.60 19.75
N MET A 71 10.95 -16.37 19.11
CA MET A 71 10.63 -17.75 19.48
C MET A 71 11.48 -18.78 18.74
N MET A 72 12.04 -18.42 17.58
CA MET A 72 12.95 -19.26 16.79
C MET A 72 14.43 -19.15 17.20
N LYS A 73 14.75 -18.30 18.19
CA LYS A 73 16.10 -18.08 18.71
C LYS A 73 16.22 -18.63 20.12
#